data_AF-A0A523PC67-F1
#
_entry.id   AF-A0A523PC67-F1
#
_cell.length_a   1.000
_cell.length_b   1.000
_cell.length_c   1.000
_cell.angle_alpha   90.00
_cell.angle_beta   90.00
_cell.angle_gamma   90.00
#
_symmetry.space_group_name_H-M   'P 1'
#
loop_
_entity.id
_entity.type
_entity.pdbx_description
1 polymer ?
#
loop_
_entity_poly.entity_id
_entity_poly.type
_entity_poly.pdbx_seq_one_letter_code
_entity_poly.pdbx_strand_id
1 'polypeptide(L)'
;MATCLGVPAVHAEPSGAQLLAACESALKTNFRGMHSKMCIWYVTPCDCNFGETATWPRVCLPKSVANRTLALEVTAVLQAIPDLQDKGATEAAASILSVIYPCTD
;
A
#
# COMPACT_ATOMS: atom_id res chain seq x y z
N MET A 1 3.27 4.28 -42.36
CA MET A 1 2.32 5.10 -41.58
C MET A 1 2.27 4.51 -40.18
N ALA A 2 2.90 5.18 -39.22
CA ALA A 2 3.01 4.73 -37.83
C ALA A 2 1.90 5.40 -37.02
N THR A 3 0.89 4.63 -36.63
CA THR A 3 -0.16 5.09 -35.71
C THR A 3 0.32 4.73 -34.30
N CYS A 4 0.89 5.71 -33.59
CA CYS A 4 1.13 5.57 -32.16
C CYS A 4 -0.24 5.58 -31.46
N LEU A 5 -0.77 4.39 -31.19
CA LEU A 5 -1.92 4.21 -30.30
C LEU A 5 -1.58 4.86 -28.96
N GLY A 6 -2.44 5.78 -28.52
CA GLY A 6 -2.27 6.51 -27.27
C GLY A 6 -2.04 5.56 -26.11
N VAL A 7 -0.94 5.77 -25.39
CA VAL A 7 -0.65 5.09 -24.13
C VAL A 7 -1.68 5.64 -23.13
N PRO A 8 -2.64 4.83 -22.64
CA PRO A 8 -3.46 5.27 -21.52
C PRO A 8 -2.50 5.59 -20.38
N ALA A 9 -2.71 6.71 -19.69
CA ALA A 9 -1.88 7.13 -18.55
C ALA A 9 -1.71 5.94 -17.61
N VAL A 10 -0.52 5.33 -17.65
CA VAL A 10 -0.19 4.18 -16.82
C VAL A 10 -0.15 4.73 -15.41
N HIS A 11 -1.13 4.32 -14.59
CA HIS A 11 -1.01 4.45 -13.14
C HIS A 11 0.34 3.84 -12.76
N ALA A 12 1.30 4.69 -12.38
CA ALA A 12 2.66 4.27 -12.07
C ALA A 12 2.72 3.48 -10.74
N GLU A 13 1.59 3.35 -10.03
CA GLU A 13 1.44 2.55 -8.83
C GLU A 13 0.51 1.33 -9.05
N PRO A 14 0.76 0.20 -8.36
CA PRO A 14 -0.15 -0.94 -8.33
C PRO A 14 -1.51 -0.58 -7.73
N SER A 15 -2.53 -1.37 -8.01
CA SER A 15 -3.83 -1.26 -7.31
C SER A 15 -3.80 -1.90 -5.92
N GLY A 16 -4.81 -1.63 -5.11
CA GLY A 16 -5.04 -2.31 -3.83
C GLY A 16 -5.20 -3.83 -3.98
N ALA A 17 -5.83 -4.30 -5.06
CA ALA A 17 -5.90 -5.73 -5.39
C ALA A 17 -4.51 -6.35 -5.62
N GLN A 18 -3.64 -5.63 -6.33
CA GLN A 18 -2.27 -6.08 -6.58
C GLN A 18 -1.43 -6.05 -5.29
N LEU A 19 -1.62 -5.04 -4.45
CA LEU A 19 -1.00 -4.96 -3.13
C LEU A 19 -1.44 -6.14 -2.25
N LEU A 20 -2.73 -6.45 -2.22
CA LEU A 20 -3.29 -7.60 -1.50
C LEU A 20 -2.58 -8.90 -1.92
N ALA A 21 -2.54 -9.17 -3.22
CA ALA A 21 -1.87 -10.37 -3.75
C ALA A 21 -0.37 -10.43 -3.39
N ALA A 22 0.32 -9.29 -3.42
CA ALA A 22 1.73 -9.22 -3.05
C ALA A 22 1.97 -9.45 -1.56
N CYS A 23 1.12 -8.91 -0.69
CA CYS A 23 1.23 -9.11 0.75
C CYS A 23 0.87 -10.54 1.17
N GLU A 24 -0.16 -11.14 0.57
CA GLU A 24 -0.45 -12.56 0.77
C GLU A 24 0.72 -13.45 0.35
N SER A 25 1.35 -13.13 -0.79
CA SER A 25 2.55 -13.82 -1.25
C SER A 25 3.71 -13.64 -0.26
N ALA A 26 3.96 -12.41 0.20
CA ALA A 26 5.01 -12.10 1.16
C ALA A 26 4.84 -12.83 2.50
N LEU A 27 3.61 -12.91 3.01
CA LEU A 27 3.29 -13.63 4.24
C LEU A 27 3.56 -15.14 4.10
N LYS A 28 3.25 -15.73 2.93
CA LYS A 28 3.50 -17.15 2.61
C LYS A 28 5.00 -17.45 2.45
N THR A 29 5.78 -16.52 1.89
CA THR A 29 7.23 -16.73 1.65
C THR A 29 8.14 -16.23 2.77
N ASN A 30 7.58 -15.78 3.90
CA ASN A 30 8.32 -15.10 4.97
C ASN A 30 9.16 -13.93 4.45
N PHE A 31 8.54 -13.08 3.64
CA PHE A 31 9.10 -11.87 3.05
C PHE A 31 10.32 -12.09 2.13
N ARG A 32 10.37 -13.24 1.45
CA ARG A 32 11.39 -13.53 0.43
C ARG A 32 10.87 -13.29 -0.98
N GLY A 33 11.69 -12.67 -1.81
CA GLY A 33 11.43 -12.44 -3.24
C GLY A 33 10.94 -11.04 -3.58
N MET A 34 10.65 -10.79 -4.86
CA MET A 34 10.27 -9.46 -5.35
C MET A 34 8.91 -8.99 -4.84
N HIS A 35 7.93 -9.89 -4.73
CA HIS A 35 6.59 -9.55 -4.22
C HIS A 35 6.64 -9.05 -2.77
N SER A 36 7.57 -9.58 -1.98
CA SER A 36 7.80 -9.12 -0.61
C SER A 36 8.33 -7.70 -0.53
N LYS A 37 9.22 -7.31 -1.46
CA LYS A 37 9.68 -5.91 -1.54
C LYS A 37 8.53 -4.96 -1.87
N MET A 38 7.63 -5.39 -2.76
CA MET A 38 6.45 -4.59 -3.11
C MET A 38 5.51 -4.44 -1.92
N CYS A 39 5.17 -5.53 -1.21
CA CYS A 39 4.36 -5.44 0.00
C CYS A 39 5.00 -4.50 1.04
N ILE A 40 6.28 -4.71 1.37
CA ILE A 40 7.00 -3.86 2.36
C ILE A 40 6.97 -2.39 1.95
N TRP A 41 7.21 -2.08 0.67
CA TRP A 41 7.23 -0.72 0.16
C TRP A 41 5.93 0.05 0.44
N TYR A 42 4.78 -0.59 0.23
CA TYR A 42 3.48 0.08 0.38
C TYR A 42 2.91 0.02 1.80
N VAL A 43 3.21 -1.03 2.58
CA VAL A 43 2.70 -1.15 3.96
C VAL A 43 3.57 -0.45 4.99
N THR A 44 4.76 0.02 4.62
CA THR A 44 5.65 0.81 5.48
C THR A 44 5.61 2.27 5.03
N PRO A 45 4.65 3.08 5.52
CA PRO A 45 4.61 4.51 5.23
C PRO A 45 5.90 5.18 5.70
N CYS A 46 6.57 5.89 4.78
CA CYS A 46 7.72 6.74 5.09
C CYS A 46 7.23 8.19 5.27
N ASP A 47 7.73 8.88 6.32
CA ASP A 47 7.44 10.30 6.59
C ASP A 47 7.64 11.21 5.36
N CYS A 48 8.51 10.81 4.42
CA CYS A 48 8.83 11.59 3.22
C CYS A 48 7.68 11.77 2.21
N ASN A 49 6.58 10.99 2.29
CA ASN A 49 5.46 11.09 1.33
C ASN A 49 4.15 11.60 1.95
N PHE A 50 4.09 11.74 3.27
CA PHE A 50 2.88 12.16 3.99
C PHE A 50 3.11 13.51 4.64
N GLY A 51 3.05 14.61 3.89
CA GLY A 51 3.15 15.92 4.53
C GLY A 51 3.31 17.15 3.64
N GLU A 52 3.82 17.02 2.42
CA GLU A 52 4.09 18.21 1.58
C GLU A 52 3.09 18.41 0.43
N THR A 53 2.40 17.35 0.02
CA THR A 53 1.25 17.42 -0.91
C THR A 53 0.14 16.51 -0.40
N ALA A 54 -0.97 17.10 0.04
CA ALA A 54 -2.03 16.49 0.85
C ALA A 54 -2.96 15.51 0.09
N THR A 55 -2.42 14.48 -0.57
CA THR A 55 -3.28 13.52 -1.30
C THR A 55 -3.78 12.38 -0.40
N TRP A 56 -3.04 12.01 0.66
CA TRP A 56 -3.32 10.83 1.47
C TRP A 56 -3.27 11.12 2.98
N PRO A 57 -4.05 10.38 3.80
CA PRO A 57 -4.08 10.61 5.24
C PRO A 57 -2.74 10.28 5.88
N ARG A 58 -2.41 11.02 6.95
CA ARG A 58 -1.18 10.84 7.74
C ARG A 58 -1.26 9.52 8.53
N VAL A 59 -0.12 8.84 8.63
CA VAL A 59 0.04 7.61 9.42
C VAL A 59 1.18 7.82 10.40
N CYS A 60 0.92 7.60 11.70
CA CYS A 60 1.93 7.74 12.74
C CYS A 60 2.31 6.37 13.30
N LEU A 61 3.22 5.68 12.60
CA LEU A 61 3.69 4.37 13.02
C LEU A 61 4.59 4.45 14.27
N PRO A 62 4.37 3.58 15.29
CA PRO A 62 5.33 3.38 16.35
C PRO A 62 6.69 2.90 15.80
N LYS A 63 7.79 3.27 16.48
CA LYS A 63 9.17 2.98 16.04
C LYS A 63 9.51 1.50 15.81
N SER A 64 8.70 0.57 16.30
CA SER A 64 9.02 -0.86 16.35
C SER A 64 7.93 -1.77 15.78
N VAL A 65 7.04 -1.28 14.91
CA VAL A 65 6.06 -2.16 14.26
C VAL A 65 6.75 -2.99 13.17
N ALA A 66 6.60 -4.31 13.24
CA ALA A 66 7.18 -5.22 12.27
C ALA A 66 6.41 -5.21 10.94
N ASN A 67 7.13 -5.33 9.80
CA ASN A 67 6.52 -5.42 8.46
C ASN A 67 5.46 -6.53 8.35
N ARG A 68 5.62 -7.62 9.10
CA ARG A 68 4.63 -8.70 9.17
C ARG A 68 3.30 -8.24 9.75
N THR A 69 3.34 -7.44 10.82
CA THR A 69 2.15 -6.88 11.45
C THR A 69 1.42 -5.95 10.49
N LEU A 70 2.15 -5.03 9.86
CA LEU A 70 1.60 -4.10 8.87
C LEU A 70 0.96 -4.83 7.68
N ALA A 71 1.63 -5.85 7.15
CA ALA A 71 1.11 -6.65 6.05
C ALA A 71 -0.17 -7.41 6.44
N LEU A 72 -0.26 -7.96 7.65
CA LEU A 72 -1.45 -8.64 8.13
C LEU A 72 -2.64 -7.68 8.27
N GLU A 73 -2.41 -6.50 8.85
CA GLU A 73 -3.42 -5.45 9.03
C GLU A 73 -3.97 -4.96 7.68
N VAL A 74 -3.07 -4.62 6.75
CA VAL A 74 -3.45 -4.16 5.40
C VAL A 74 -4.19 -5.25 4.63
N THR A 75 -3.71 -6.49 4.66
CA THR A 75 -4.35 -7.64 3.98
C THR A 75 -5.76 -7.87 4.52
N ALA A 76 -5.93 -7.86 5.85
CA ALA A 76 -7.24 -8.10 6.47
C ALA A 76 -8.28 -7.05 6.04
N VAL A 77 -7.90 -5.77 5.98
CA VAL A 77 -8.84 -4.71 5.59
C VAL A 77 -9.10 -4.70 4.09
N LEU A 78 -8.10 -4.94 3.24
CA LEU A 78 -8.30 -5.08 1.80
C LEU A 78 -9.25 -6.24 1.45
N GLN A 79 -9.18 -7.35 2.19
CA GLN A 79 -10.13 -8.47 2.03
C GLN A 79 -11.54 -8.11 2.48
N ALA A 80 -11.68 -7.32 3.54
CA ALA A 80 -12.97 -6.93 4.11
C ALA A 80 -13.67 -5.80 3.35
N ILE A 81 -12.93 -4.92 2.66
CA ILE A 81 -13.45 -3.73 1.99
C ILE A 81 -13.01 -3.74 0.51
N PRO A 82 -13.82 -4.35 -0.38
CA PRO A 82 -13.50 -4.47 -1.80
C PRO A 82 -13.22 -3.14 -2.50
N ASP A 83 -13.90 -2.05 -2.11
CA ASP A 83 -13.70 -0.71 -2.69
C ASP A 83 -12.27 -0.20 -2.54
N LEU A 84 -11.52 -0.66 -1.54
CA LEU A 84 -10.11 -0.30 -1.37
C LEU A 84 -9.19 -1.04 -2.35
N GLN A 85 -9.65 -2.13 -2.95
CA GLN A 85 -8.86 -2.89 -3.92
C GLN A 85 -8.78 -2.18 -5.29
N ASP A 86 -9.76 -1.34 -5.61
CA ASP A 86 -9.80 -0.54 -6.84
C ASP A 86 -8.96 0.75 -6.76
N LYS A 87 -8.55 1.14 -5.54
CA LYS A 87 -7.68 2.30 -5.30
C LYS A 87 -6.23 2.00 -5.64
N GLY A 88 -5.41 3.05 -5.74
CA GLY A 88 -3.96 2.92 -5.77
C GLY A 88 -3.43 2.31 -4.47
N ALA A 89 -2.35 1.52 -4.56
CA ALA A 89 -1.75 0.83 -3.42
C ALA A 89 -1.34 1.80 -2.30
N THR A 90 -0.85 2.99 -2.66
CA THR A 90 -0.47 4.02 -1.70
C THR A 90 -1.69 4.57 -0.96
N GLU A 91 -2.74 4.94 -1.71
CA GLU A 91 -3.99 5.46 -1.13
C GLU A 91 -4.66 4.41 -0.22
N ALA A 92 -4.73 3.16 -0.69
CA ALA A 92 -5.35 2.07 0.05
C ALA A 92 -4.61 1.81 1.38
N ALA A 93 -3.28 1.64 1.32
CA ALA A 93 -2.47 1.40 2.51
C ALA A 93 -2.53 2.57 3.50
N ALA A 94 -2.44 3.81 3.01
CA ALA A 94 -2.55 5.01 3.85
C ALA A 94 -3.92 5.12 4.51
N SER A 95 -5.01 4.89 3.76
CA SER A 95 -6.37 4.93 4.29
C SER A 95 -6.55 3.91 5.42
N ILE A 96 -6.04 2.69 5.23
CA ILE A 96 -6.10 1.63 6.25
C ILE A 96 -5.26 1.99 7.47
N LEU A 97 -3.99 2.31 7.27
CA LEU A 97 -3.04 2.49 8.37
C LEU A 97 -3.30 3.79 9.15
N SER A 98 -3.89 4.80 8.54
CA SER A 98 -4.26 6.05 9.25
C SER A 98 -5.35 5.85 10.30
N VAL A 99 -6.20 4.82 10.13
CA VAL A 99 -7.24 4.44 11.10
C VAL A 99 -6.64 3.63 12.24
N ILE A 100 -5.66 2.76 11.95
CA ILE A 100 -5.00 1.88 12.92
C ILE A 100 -3.95 2.64 13.73
N TYR A 101 -3.22 3.53 13.07
CA TYR A 101 -2.12 4.33 13.61
C TYR A 101 -2.35 5.83 13.37
N PRO A 102 -3.41 6.41 13.97
CA PRO A 102 -3.70 7.82 13.81
C PRO A 102 -2.58 8.67 14.42
N CYS A 103 -2.27 9.78 13.76
CA CYS A 103 -1.46 10.82 14.38
C CYS A 103 -2.31 11.56 15.43
N THR A 104 -1.89 11.48 16.69
CA THR A 104 -2.43 12.32 17.76
C THR A 104 -1.62 13.60 17.83
N ASP A 105 -2.29 14.73 18.06
CA ASP A 105 -1.67 16.04 18.29
C ASP A 105 -0.70 16.05 19.49
#